data_AF-A0A939R789-F1
#
_entry.id   AF-A0A939R789-F1
#
_cell.length_a   1.000
_cell.length_b   1.000
_cell.length_c   1.000
_cell.angle_alpha   90.00
_cell.angle_beta   90.00
_cell.angle_gamma   90.00
#
_symmetry.space_group_name_H-M   'P 1'
#
loop_
_entity.id
_entity.type
_entity.pdbx_description
1 polymer ?
#
loop_
_entity_poly.entity_id
_entity_poly.type
_entity_poly.pdbx_seq_one_letter_code
_entity_poly.pdbx_strand_id
1 'polypeptide(L)'
;MSLLSEWRSYAYEQEKSPKENQVFWANYFAIEQGIYEKLLADPDNVVKGTVKELAEKYGCKLPIMVGFLDGINESLKTPNPIEEMTEDTEVSLDFDKEKLYYNMVGAKADWLYNLPAWNDLLTEERRKELYKEQKNSGTVRVEKKVGRNDPCPCGSGKKYKFCCGRN
;
A
#
# COMPACT_ATOMS: atom_id res chain seq x y z
N MET A 1 -12.77 -19.27 -11.63
CA MET A 1 -12.00 -18.67 -10.53
C MET A 1 -12.44 -17.22 -10.44
N SER A 2 -12.19 -16.51 -9.33
CA SER A 2 -12.47 -15.07 -9.33
C SER A 2 -11.48 -14.33 -10.23
N LEU A 3 -11.87 -13.16 -10.73
CA LEU A 3 -10.97 -12.33 -11.54
C LEU A 3 -9.67 -12.02 -10.80
N LEU A 4 -9.73 -11.84 -9.48
CA LEU A 4 -8.57 -11.58 -8.64
C LEU A 4 -7.61 -12.76 -8.58
N SER A 5 -8.13 -13.98 -8.45
CA SER A 5 -7.31 -15.20 -8.45
C SER A 5 -6.59 -15.39 -9.79
N GLU A 6 -7.27 -15.11 -10.90
CA GLU A 6 -6.67 -15.14 -12.24
C GLU A 6 -5.59 -14.07 -12.40
N TRP A 7 -5.85 -12.85 -11.93
CA TRP A 7 -4.87 -11.76 -11.92
C TRP A 7 -3.62 -12.11 -11.11
N ARG A 8 -3.78 -12.54 -9.86
CA ARG A 8 -2.66 -12.92 -8.98
C ARG A 8 -1.84 -14.04 -9.60
N SER A 9 -2.49 -15.03 -10.19
CA SER A 9 -1.80 -16.13 -10.89
C SER A 9 -0.96 -15.59 -12.03
N TYR A 10 -1.53 -14.75 -12.90
CA TYR A 10 -0.82 -14.16 -14.04
C TYR A 10 0.30 -13.17 -13.65
N ALA A 11 0.08 -12.36 -12.60
CA ALA A 11 1.02 -11.35 -12.14
C ALA A 11 2.25 -11.96 -11.45
N TYR A 12 2.06 -13.06 -10.73
CA TYR A 12 3.11 -13.75 -9.97
C TYR A 12 3.58 -15.07 -10.59
N GLU A 13 3.13 -15.38 -11.81
CA GLU A 13 3.55 -16.58 -12.53
C GLU A 13 5.06 -16.57 -12.78
N GLN A 14 5.74 -17.63 -12.34
CA GLN A 14 7.20 -17.72 -12.34
C GLN A 14 7.82 -18.04 -13.71
N GLU A 15 7.00 -18.29 -14.73
CA GLU A 15 7.47 -18.74 -16.06
C GLU A 15 7.93 -17.61 -16.97
N LYS A 16 7.68 -16.33 -16.62
CA LYS A 16 8.07 -15.18 -17.43
C LYS A 16 9.53 -14.83 -17.25
N SER A 17 10.20 -14.46 -18.34
CA SER A 17 11.58 -13.96 -18.25
C SER A 17 11.63 -12.65 -17.42
N PRO A 18 12.75 -12.35 -16.75
CA PRO A 18 12.90 -11.10 -15.99
C PRO A 18 12.59 -9.84 -16.81
N LYS A 19 12.91 -9.86 -18.11
CA LYS A 19 12.67 -8.73 -19.04
C LYS A 19 11.19 -8.54 -19.36
N GLU A 20 10.46 -9.63 -19.60
CA GLU A 20 9.02 -9.56 -19.86
C GLU A 20 8.25 -9.10 -18.62
N ASN A 21 8.64 -9.58 -17.44
CA ASN A 21 8.11 -9.12 -16.17
C ASN A 21 8.36 -7.62 -15.97
N GLN A 22 9.58 -7.16 -16.21
CA GLN A 22 9.90 -5.74 -16.09
C GLN A 22 9.04 -4.86 -17.02
N VAL A 23 8.86 -5.25 -18.28
CA VAL A 23 8.03 -4.52 -19.24
C VAL A 23 6.56 -4.54 -18.82
N PHE A 24 6.07 -5.70 -18.35
CA PHE A 24 4.70 -5.84 -17.86
C PHE A 24 4.42 -4.90 -16.68
N TRP A 25 5.26 -4.94 -15.65
CA TRP A 25 5.12 -4.09 -14.47
C TRP A 25 5.29 -2.61 -14.80
N ALA A 26 6.22 -2.24 -15.69
CA ALA A 26 6.36 -0.85 -16.14
C ALA A 26 5.09 -0.32 -16.81
N ASN A 27 4.47 -1.13 -17.69
CA ASN A 27 3.19 -0.77 -18.33
C ASN A 27 2.04 -0.72 -17.31
N TYR A 28 1.99 -1.66 -16.38
CA TYR A 28 0.99 -1.68 -15.31
C TYR A 28 1.08 -0.42 -14.45
N PHE A 29 2.27 -0.08 -13.95
CA PHE A 29 2.47 1.11 -13.11
C PHE A 29 2.18 2.42 -13.85
N ALA A 30 2.49 2.51 -15.14
CA ALA A 30 2.15 3.68 -15.94
C ALA A 30 0.62 3.88 -16.06
N ILE A 31 -0.13 2.79 -16.25
CA ILE A 31 -1.60 2.83 -16.30
C ILE A 31 -2.16 3.16 -14.91
N GLU A 32 -1.69 2.47 -13.87
CA GLU A 32 -2.10 2.68 -12.48
C GLU A 32 -1.88 4.13 -12.04
N GLN A 33 -0.72 4.72 -12.36
CA GLN A 33 -0.43 6.12 -12.10
C GLN A 33 -1.45 7.03 -12.79
N GLY A 34 -1.78 6.79 -14.06
CA GLY A 34 -2.77 7.58 -14.80
C GLY A 34 -4.19 7.46 -14.23
N ILE A 35 -4.55 6.32 -13.64
CA ILE A 35 -5.82 6.15 -12.92
C ILE A 35 -5.80 7.00 -11.64
N TYR A 36 -4.74 6.91 -10.83
CA TYR A 36 -4.61 7.71 -9.61
C TYR A 36 -4.57 9.20 -9.89
N GLU A 37 -3.88 9.66 -10.93
CA GLU A 37 -3.87 11.07 -11.33
C GLU A 37 -5.28 11.61 -11.59
N LYS A 38 -6.12 10.83 -12.29
CA LYS A 38 -7.52 11.20 -12.54
C LYS A 38 -8.37 11.17 -11.28
N LEU A 39 -8.19 10.17 -10.41
CA LEU A 39 -8.93 10.04 -9.16
C LEU A 39 -8.57 11.13 -8.15
N LEU A 40 -7.30 11.48 -8.04
CA LEU A 40 -6.82 12.50 -7.12
C LEU A 40 -7.14 13.92 -7.63
N ALA A 41 -7.30 14.10 -8.94
CA ALA A 41 -7.73 15.37 -9.54
C ALA A 41 -9.20 15.71 -9.26
N ASP A 42 -10.06 14.71 -9.00
CA ASP A 42 -11.48 14.90 -8.69
C ASP A 42 -11.86 14.11 -7.41
N PRO A 43 -11.34 14.55 -6.24
CA PRO A 43 -11.43 13.77 -5.00
C PRO A 43 -12.83 13.75 -4.37
N ASP A 44 -13.72 14.67 -4.76
CA ASP A 44 -15.07 14.77 -4.22
C ASP A 44 -16.05 13.89 -4.99
N ASN A 45 -15.68 13.48 -6.21
CA ASN A 45 -16.50 12.62 -7.05
C ASN A 45 -16.18 11.15 -6.80
N VAL A 46 -17.07 10.49 -6.05
CA VAL A 46 -16.96 9.06 -5.81
C VAL A 46 -17.28 8.30 -7.09
N VAL A 47 -16.25 7.75 -7.72
CA VAL A 47 -16.39 6.90 -8.91
C VAL A 47 -16.94 5.53 -8.51
N LYS A 48 -18.08 5.16 -9.10
CA LYS A 48 -18.72 3.85 -8.98
C LYS A 48 -19.05 3.30 -10.35
N GLY A 49 -19.11 1.98 -10.46
CA GLY A 49 -19.47 1.27 -11.69
C GLY A 49 -19.07 -0.20 -11.59
N THR A 50 -19.34 -0.95 -12.64
CA THR A 50 -18.85 -2.34 -12.73
C THR A 50 -17.35 -2.38 -13.00
N VAL A 51 -16.68 -3.50 -12.68
CA VAL A 51 -15.25 -3.68 -12.98
C VAL A 51 -14.96 -3.44 -14.46
N LYS A 52 -15.85 -3.89 -15.34
CA LYS A 52 -15.75 -3.68 -16.79
C LYS A 52 -15.91 -2.22 -17.19
N GLU A 53 -16.92 -1.53 -16.67
CA GLU A 53 -17.14 -0.10 -16.94
C GLU A 53 -15.96 0.74 -16.47
N LEU A 54 -15.37 0.43 -15.32
CA LEU A 54 -14.16 1.11 -14.85
C LEU A 54 -12.98 0.84 -15.78
N ALA A 55 -12.78 -0.40 -16.23
CA ALA A 55 -11.71 -0.73 -17.17
C ALA A 55 -11.85 0.08 -18.48
N GLU A 56 -13.07 0.18 -19.02
CA GLU A 56 -13.36 0.98 -20.21
C GLU A 56 -13.19 2.48 -19.96
N LYS A 57 -13.70 3.01 -18.82
CA LYS A 57 -13.60 4.42 -18.43
C LYS A 57 -12.15 4.90 -18.34
N TYR A 58 -11.26 4.05 -17.84
CA TYR A 58 -9.84 4.37 -17.71
C TYR A 58 -9.00 3.91 -18.91
N GLY A 59 -9.61 3.24 -19.90
CA GLY A 59 -8.94 2.77 -21.11
C GLY A 59 -7.91 1.67 -20.85
N CYS A 60 -8.11 0.85 -19.81
CA CYS A 60 -7.21 -0.24 -19.45
C CYS A 60 -7.86 -1.61 -19.67
N LYS A 61 -7.04 -2.66 -19.71
CA LYS A 61 -7.55 -4.03 -19.84
C LYS A 61 -8.14 -4.49 -18.51
N LEU A 62 -9.12 -5.40 -18.57
CA LEU A 62 -9.78 -5.97 -17.39
C LEU A 62 -8.80 -6.47 -16.31
N PRO A 63 -7.73 -7.24 -16.63
CA PRO A 63 -6.79 -7.70 -15.60
C PRO A 63 -6.04 -6.55 -14.91
N ILE A 64 -5.74 -5.47 -15.63
CA ILE A 64 -5.06 -4.29 -15.07
C ILE A 64 -5.99 -3.57 -14.09
N MET A 65 -7.28 -3.45 -14.42
CA MET A 65 -8.28 -2.89 -13.52
C MET A 65 -8.45 -3.75 -12.26
N VAL A 66 -8.45 -5.07 -12.40
CA VAL A 66 -8.50 -6.01 -11.27
C VAL A 66 -7.30 -5.83 -10.34
N GLY A 67 -6.09 -5.69 -10.89
CA GLY A 67 -4.89 -5.41 -10.09
C GLY A 67 -4.97 -4.06 -9.37
N PHE A 68 -5.47 -3.04 -10.06
CA PHE A 68 -5.70 -1.72 -9.47
C PHE A 68 -6.70 -1.81 -8.30
N LEU A 69 -7.81 -2.55 -8.49
CA LEU A 69 -8.81 -2.76 -7.47
C LEU A 69 -8.24 -3.50 -6.25
N ASP A 70 -7.40 -4.52 -6.44
CA ASP A 70 -6.69 -5.22 -5.35
C ASP A 70 -5.85 -4.24 -4.51
N GLY A 71 -5.06 -3.38 -5.18
CA GLY A 71 -4.20 -2.41 -4.50
C GLY A 71 -4.95 -1.29 -3.78
N ILE A 72 -5.99 -0.72 -4.40
CA ILE A 72 -6.75 0.38 -3.78
C ILE A 72 -7.69 -0.10 -2.67
N ASN A 73 -8.13 -1.38 -2.68
CA ASN A 73 -9.15 -1.89 -1.77
C ASN A 73 -8.82 -1.67 -0.29
N GLU A 74 -7.54 -1.81 0.09
CA GLU A 74 -7.09 -1.57 1.46
C GLU A 74 -7.26 -0.12 1.91
N SER A 75 -7.35 0.81 0.96
CA SER A 75 -7.46 2.25 1.19
C SER A 75 -8.90 2.77 1.07
N LEU A 76 -9.85 1.92 0.69
CA LEU A 76 -11.25 2.27 0.60
C LEU A 76 -11.88 2.44 1.99
N LYS A 77 -12.87 3.32 2.08
CA LYS A 77 -13.74 3.46 3.26
C LYS A 77 -14.64 2.23 3.41
N THR A 78 -15.17 1.74 2.29
CA THR A 78 -15.94 0.51 2.21
C THR A 78 -15.23 -0.44 1.26
N PRO A 79 -14.68 -1.56 1.77
CA PRO A 79 -14.03 -2.56 0.93
C PRO A 79 -15.00 -3.16 -0.10
N ASN A 80 -14.52 -3.35 -1.32
CA ASN A 80 -15.23 -4.06 -2.37
C ASN A 80 -15.05 -5.58 -2.23
N PRO A 81 -15.99 -6.38 -2.75
CA PRO A 81 -15.92 -7.85 -2.71
C PRO A 81 -14.91 -8.42 -3.73
N ILE A 82 -13.64 -8.01 -3.62
CA ILE A 82 -12.59 -8.32 -4.60
C ILE A 82 -12.28 -9.83 -4.72
N GLU A 83 -12.48 -10.60 -3.66
CA GLU A 83 -12.15 -12.04 -3.67
C GLU A 83 -13.14 -12.86 -4.53
N GLU A 84 -14.38 -12.38 -4.69
CA GLU A 84 -15.45 -13.07 -5.43
C GLU A 84 -15.92 -12.28 -6.66
N MET A 85 -15.21 -11.20 -7.03
CA MET A 85 -15.67 -10.30 -8.09
C MET A 85 -15.60 -10.92 -9.50
N THR A 86 -16.57 -10.51 -10.31
CA THR A 86 -16.73 -10.75 -11.75
C THR A 86 -16.70 -9.43 -12.52
N GLU A 87 -16.75 -9.48 -13.85
CA GLU A 87 -16.68 -8.27 -14.70
C GLU A 87 -17.86 -7.31 -14.47
N ASP A 88 -19.02 -7.84 -14.09
CA ASP A 88 -20.25 -7.09 -13.83
C ASP A 88 -20.42 -6.72 -12.35
N THR A 89 -19.45 -7.06 -11.49
CA THR A 89 -19.53 -6.71 -10.06
C THR A 89 -19.42 -5.20 -9.88
N GLU A 90 -20.40 -4.60 -9.22
CA GLU A 90 -20.38 -3.18 -8.87
C GLU A 90 -19.34 -2.91 -7.78
N VAL A 91 -18.48 -1.93 -8.02
CA VAL A 91 -17.41 -1.52 -7.11
C VAL A 91 -17.40 -0.01 -6.92
N SER A 92 -16.94 0.43 -5.75
CA SER A 92 -16.83 1.84 -5.39
C SER A 92 -15.38 2.21 -5.14
N LEU A 93 -14.92 3.33 -5.70
CA LEU A 93 -13.58 3.89 -5.48
C LEU A 93 -13.62 5.00 -4.42
N ASP A 94 -14.46 4.86 -3.40
CA ASP A 94 -14.50 5.80 -2.26
C ASP A 94 -13.32 5.54 -1.32
N PHE A 95 -12.19 6.19 -1.60
CA PHE A 95 -10.96 6.08 -0.82
C PHE A 95 -10.85 7.14 0.28
N ASP A 96 -10.15 6.77 1.36
CA ASP A 96 -9.70 7.74 2.36
C ASP A 96 -8.33 8.30 1.95
N LYS A 97 -8.21 9.63 1.88
CA LYS A 97 -7.02 10.33 1.38
C LYS A 97 -5.78 10.02 2.23
N GLU A 98 -5.93 10.01 3.56
CA GLU A 98 -4.82 9.75 4.48
C GLU A 98 -4.43 8.28 4.46
N LYS A 99 -5.42 7.39 4.49
CA LYS A 99 -5.22 5.94 4.43
C LYS A 99 -4.54 5.53 3.12
N LEU A 100 -4.99 6.10 2.00
CA LEU A 100 -4.41 5.84 0.68
C LEU A 100 -2.94 6.27 0.65
N TYR A 101 -2.63 7.48 1.10
CA TYR A 101 -1.25 7.96 1.17
C TYR A 101 -0.38 7.07 2.08
N TYR A 102 -0.89 6.71 3.26
CA TYR A 102 -0.21 5.82 4.22
C TYR A 102 0.10 4.44 3.62
N ASN A 103 -0.86 3.85 2.91
CA ASN A 103 -0.70 2.55 2.26
C ASN A 103 0.30 2.62 1.09
N MET A 104 0.27 3.68 0.26
CA MET A 104 1.26 3.90 -0.80
C MET A 104 2.69 4.01 -0.25
N VAL A 105 2.88 4.69 0.88
CA VAL A 105 4.20 4.76 1.55
C VAL A 105 4.66 3.39 2.07
N GLY A 106 3.71 2.59 2.56
CA GLY A 106 3.94 1.21 3.00
C GLY A 106 4.36 0.29 1.85
N ALA A 107 3.64 0.38 0.74
CA ALA A 107 3.93 -0.33 -0.52
C ALA A 107 5.19 0.18 -1.23
N LYS A 108 5.79 1.28 -0.76
CA LYS A 108 6.94 1.96 -1.37
C LYS A 108 6.67 2.44 -2.81
N ALA A 109 5.43 2.85 -3.09
CA ALA A 109 5.01 3.34 -4.40
C ALA A 109 5.36 4.82 -4.60
N ASP A 110 6.65 5.13 -4.78
CA ASP A 110 7.15 6.51 -4.87
C ASP A 110 6.57 7.30 -6.04
N TRP A 111 6.20 6.64 -7.13
CA TRP A 111 5.50 7.27 -8.26
C TRP A 111 4.08 7.71 -7.93
N LEU A 112 3.45 7.18 -6.87
CA LEU A 112 2.08 7.52 -6.47
C LEU A 112 2.04 8.54 -5.33
N TYR A 113 2.80 8.33 -4.25
CA TYR A 113 2.75 9.24 -3.10
C TYR A 113 3.49 10.56 -3.33
N ASN A 114 4.29 10.68 -4.40
CA ASN A 114 4.91 11.95 -4.79
C ASN A 114 4.13 12.73 -5.86
N LEU A 115 2.92 12.27 -6.25
CA LEU A 115 2.12 12.97 -7.25
C LEU A 115 1.78 14.40 -6.78
N PRO A 116 1.82 15.40 -7.69
CA PRO A 116 1.52 16.79 -7.33
C PRO A 116 0.07 16.99 -6.91
N ALA A 117 -0.85 16.11 -7.35
CA ALA A 117 -2.26 16.12 -6.94
C ALA A 117 -2.43 16.02 -5.41
N TRP A 118 -1.47 15.42 -4.70
CA TRP A 118 -1.49 15.36 -3.24
C TRP A 118 -1.37 16.73 -2.56
N ASN A 119 -0.80 17.73 -3.24
CA ASN A 119 -0.65 19.08 -2.68
C ASN A 119 -1.99 19.74 -2.37
N ASP A 120 -3.03 19.42 -3.15
CA ASP A 120 -4.38 19.96 -2.99
C ASP A 120 -5.21 19.12 -1.99
N LEU A 121 -4.82 17.85 -1.76
CA LEU A 121 -5.55 16.91 -0.90
C LEU A 121 -5.04 16.87 0.53
N LEU A 122 -3.72 16.96 0.73
CA LEU A 122 -3.06 16.87 2.01
C LEU A 122 -1.96 17.92 2.11
N THR A 123 -1.91 18.60 3.26
CA THR A 123 -0.83 19.55 3.52
C THR A 123 0.52 18.83 3.52
N GLU A 124 1.59 19.56 3.18
CA GLU A 124 2.95 19.00 3.22
C GLU A 124 3.31 18.48 4.62
N GLU A 125 2.87 19.17 5.66
CA GLU A 125 3.04 18.76 7.06
C GLU A 125 2.36 17.41 7.32
N ARG A 126 1.08 17.27 6.94
CA ARG A 126 0.34 16.02 7.15
C ARG A 126 0.95 14.86 6.38
N ARG A 127 1.42 15.08 5.15
CA ARG A 127 2.13 14.07 4.36
C ARG A 127 3.44 13.63 5.01
N LYS A 128 4.20 14.56 5.57
CA LYS A 128 5.44 14.25 6.31
C LYS A 128 5.17 13.45 7.58
N GLU A 129 4.08 13.77 8.29
CA GLU A 129 3.64 13.00 9.46
C GLU A 129 3.27 11.57 9.07
N LEU A 130 2.34 11.39 8.12
CA LEU A 130 1.91 10.08 7.65
C LEU A 130 3.10 9.24 7.13
N TYR A 131 4.04 9.87 6.42
CA TYR A 131 5.25 9.19 5.96
C TYR A 131 6.08 8.65 7.12
N LYS A 132 6.31 9.48 8.16
CA LYS A 132 7.07 9.07 9.36
C LYS A 132 6.33 8.01 10.15
N GLU A 133 5.03 8.18 10.36
CA GLU A 133 4.17 7.21 11.05
C GLU A 133 4.25 5.85 10.37
N GLN A 134 4.11 5.81 9.05
CA GLN A 134 4.18 4.55 8.31
C GLN A 134 5.58 3.91 8.36
N LYS A 135 6.65 4.69 8.27
CA LYS A 135 8.01 4.12 8.42
C LYS A 135 8.28 3.62 9.84
N ASN A 136 7.70 4.28 10.84
CA ASN A 136 7.82 3.88 12.24
C ASN A 136 6.97 2.65 12.57
N SER A 137 5.82 2.47 11.93
CA SER A 137 4.91 1.35 12.17
C SER A 137 5.58 -0.02 11.95
N GLY A 138 6.47 -0.12 10.95
CA GLY A 138 7.27 -1.31 10.67
C GLY A 138 8.55 -1.45 11.50
N THR A 139 8.90 -0.45 12.30
CA THR A 139 10.14 -0.47 13.09
C THR A 139 9.89 -1.10 14.46
N VAL A 140 10.29 -2.36 14.64
CA VAL A 140 10.33 -2.98 15.96
C VAL A 140 11.44 -2.30 16.77
N ARG A 141 11.05 -1.49 17.76
CA ARG A 141 11.99 -0.85 18.68
C ARG A 141 12.57 -1.92 19.60
N VAL A 142 13.71 -2.47 19.22
CA VAL A 142 14.47 -3.37 20.09
C VAL A 142 14.92 -2.57 21.30
N GLU A 143 14.41 -2.92 22.48
CA GLU A 143 14.92 -2.34 23.73
C GLU A 143 16.42 -2.58 23.81
N LYS A 144 17.17 -1.56 24.23
CA LYS A 144 18.61 -1.68 24.40
C LYS A 144 18.88 -2.83 25.36
N LYS A 145 19.44 -3.93 24.84
CA LYS A 145 19.86 -5.06 25.68
C LYS A 145 20.79 -4.54 26.76
N VAL A 146 20.45 -4.81 28.02
CA VAL A 146 21.28 -4.42 29.17
C VAL A 146 22.64 -5.08 29.00
N GLY A 147 23.68 -4.26 28.84
CA GLY A 147 25.04 -4.75 28.70
C GLY A 147 25.51 -5.43 29.98
N ARG A 148 26.41 -6.41 29.85
CA ARG A 148 26.96 -7.19 30.98
C ARG A 148 27.52 -6.29 32.11
N ASN A 149 28.06 -5.12 31.78
CA ASN A 149 28.62 -4.15 32.74
C ASN A 149 27.67 -2.99 33.11
N ASP A 150 26.50 -2.87 32.48
CA ASP A 150 25.55 -1.79 32.76
C ASP A 150 24.89 -1.98 34.14
N PRO A 151 24.37 -0.91 34.77
CA PRO A 151 23.57 -1.02 35.98
C PRO A 151 22.42 -2.01 35.79
N CYS A 152 22.25 -2.92 36.75
CA CYS A 152 21.21 -3.93 36.64
C CYS A 152 19.82 -3.32 36.83
N PRO A 153 18.84 -3.62 35.96
CA PRO A 153 17.48 -3.08 36.06
C PRO A 153 16.72 -3.54 37.31
N CYS A 154 17.26 -4.52 38.05
CA CYS A 154 16.75 -5.01 39.34
C CYS A 154 16.78 -3.96 40.47
N GLY A 155 17.33 -2.76 40.23
CA GLY A 155 17.46 -1.70 41.24
C GLY A 155 18.53 -1.96 42.30
N SER A 156 19.31 -3.05 42.20
CA SER A 156 20.30 -3.43 43.22
C SER A 156 21.55 -2.54 43.29
N GLY A 157 21.70 -1.57 42.37
CA GLY A 157 22.92 -0.77 42.22
C GLY A 157 24.15 -1.53 41.70
N LYS A 158 24.04 -2.85 41.44
CA LYS A 158 25.14 -3.69 40.92
C LYS A 158 25.14 -3.73 39.39
N LYS A 159 26.29 -4.02 38.78
CA LYS A 159 26.38 -4.31 37.32
C LYS A 159 25.56 -5.56 36.99
N TYR A 160 24.96 -5.62 35.80
CA TYR A 160 24.07 -6.71 35.37
C TYR A 160 24.68 -8.10 35.58
N LYS A 161 25.96 -8.30 35.21
CA LYS A 161 26.71 -9.55 35.42
C LYS A 161 26.88 -10.02 36.86
N PHE A 162 26.65 -9.13 37.83
CA PHE A 162 26.77 -9.40 39.25
C PHE A 162 25.39 -9.40 39.98
N CYS A 163 24.28 -9.11 39.28
CA CYS A 163 22.88 -9.27 39.76
C CYS A 163 22.16 -10.30 38.87
N CYS A 164 21.18 -9.88 38.05
CA CYS A 164 20.31 -10.77 37.28
C CYS A 164 21.00 -11.51 36.13
N GLY A 165 22.17 -11.06 35.67
CA GLY A 165 22.96 -11.72 34.64
C GLY A 165 24.00 -12.70 35.20
N ARG A 166 23.87 -13.09 36.46
CA ARG A 166 24.79 -13.97 37.18
C ARG A 166 24.32 -15.43 37.03
N ASN A 167 24.57 -16.01 35.86
CA ASN A 167 24.70 -17.45 35.70
C ASN A 167 26.14 -17.85 36.01
#